data_AF-A0A9Q0HR20-F1
#
_entry.id   AF-A0A9Q0HR20-F1
#
_cell.length_a   1.000
_cell.length_b   1.000
_cell.length_c   1.000
_cell.angle_alpha   90.00
_cell.angle_beta   90.00
_cell.angle_gamma   90.00
#
_symmetry.space_group_name_H-M   'P 1'
#
loop_
_entity.id
_entity.type
_entity.pdbx_description
1 polymer ?
#
loop_
_entity_poly.entity_id
_entity_poly.type
_entity_poly.pdbx_seq_one_letter_code
_entity_poly.pdbx_strand_id
1 'polypeptide(L)'
;MGYQDLKAKRIKAPQRKRGGGAPSGQTMSQALADGIFQINTSVSTFQGLVNMLGTPKDTPDLRERLHKTGAYITDLVKDTSEKLKQASEADHRTQVHASKKIADAKYAKDFCAGLKQFQKAQRLAVEREPAYAPPISSSLLFCWHSLQKWFLKY
;
A
#
# COMPACT_ATOMS: atom_id res chain seq x y z
N MET A 1 -65.49 -19.90 26.53
CA MET A 1 -65.15 -19.11 25.32
C MET A 1 -63.65 -18.90 25.30
N GLY A 2 -62.96 -19.38 24.25
CA GLY A 2 -61.50 -19.34 24.11
C GLY A 2 -61.08 -18.40 22.97
N TYR A 3 -60.00 -17.65 23.20
CA TYR A 3 -59.47 -16.67 22.26
C TYR A 3 -58.63 -17.37 21.19
N GLN A 4 -59.15 -17.40 19.97
CA GLN A 4 -58.44 -17.89 18.80
C GLN A 4 -58.89 -17.05 17.60
N ASP A 5 -58.13 -16.01 17.26
CA ASP A 5 -57.65 -15.78 15.89
C ASP A 5 -56.65 -14.62 15.88
N LEU A 6 -55.38 -14.98 15.69
CA LEU A 6 -54.29 -14.12 15.27
C LEU A 6 -54.16 -14.31 13.75
N LYS A 7 -54.59 -13.35 12.93
CA LYS A 7 -54.09 -13.24 11.55
C LYS A 7 -53.67 -11.83 11.20
N ALA A 8 -52.36 -11.67 11.31
CA ALA A 8 -51.55 -10.53 10.99
C ALA A 8 -51.71 -10.05 9.53
N LYS A 9 -51.75 -8.73 9.37
CA LYS A 9 -51.61 -8.02 8.10
C LYS A 9 -50.27 -8.40 7.44
N ARG A 10 -50.37 -9.09 6.31
CA ARG A 10 -49.24 -9.40 5.42
C ARG A 10 -48.83 -8.12 4.67
N ILE A 11 -47.87 -7.39 5.21
CA ILE A 11 -47.14 -6.34 4.49
C ILE A 11 -46.33 -7.03 3.38
N LYS A 12 -46.76 -6.89 2.11
CA LYS A 12 -45.91 -7.20 0.96
C LYS A 12 -45.05 -5.98 0.65
N ALA A 13 -43.84 -5.94 1.20
CA ALA A 13 -42.82 -5.00 0.78
C ALA A 13 -42.30 -5.37 -0.61
N PRO A 14 -42.00 -4.40 -1.50
CA PRO A 14 -41.39 -4.70 -2.79
C PRO A 14 -39.93 -5.14 -2.59
N GLN A 15 -39.66 -6.39 -2.96
CA GLN A 15 -38.31 -6.93 -3.07
C GLN A 15 -37.57 -6.21 -4.21
N ARG A 16 -36.94 -5.07 -3.92
CA ARG A 16 -35.91 -4.53 -4.81
C ARG A 16 -34.76 -5.50 -4.78
N LYS A 17 -34.63 -6.24 -5.89
CA LYS A 17 -33.44 -7.00 -6.28
C LYS A 17 -32.21 -6.20 -5.87
N ARG A 18 -31.46 -6.74 -4.89
CA ARG A 18 -30.08 -6.36 -4.62
C ARG A 18 -29.28 -6.84 -5.83
N GLY A 19 -29.32 -6.05 -6.90
CA GLY A 19 -28.47 -6.23 -8.05
C GLY A 19 -27.03 -6.10 -7.59
N GLY A 20 -26.21 -7.11 -7.93
CA GLY A 20 -24.78 -7.05 -7.74
C GLY A 20 -24.22 -5.82 -8.44
N GLY A 21 -23.77 -4.86 -7.64
CA GLY A 21 -22.82 -3.82 -8.05
C GLY A 21 -21.52 -4.15 -7.36
N ALA A 22 -20.54 -4.62 -8.13
CA ALA A 22 -19.21 -4.96 -7.66
C ALA A 22 -18.58 -3.81 -6.84
N PRO A 23 -17.95 -4.08 -5.67
CA PRO A 23 -17.09 -3.10 -5.01
C PRO A 23 -15.69 -3.19 -5.61
N SER A 24 -15.52 -3.09 -6.93
CA SER A 24 -14.20 -3.21 -7.57
C SER A 24 -13.42 -1.88 -7.56
N GLY A 25 -14.11 -0.74 -7.44
CA GLY A 25 -13.48 0.58 -7.36
C GLY A 25 -13.01 0.99 -5.96
N GLN A 26 -13.72 0.57 -4.91
CA GLN A 26 -13.38 0.90 -3.51
C GLN A 26 -12.31 -0.04 -2.92
N THR A 27 -12.17 -1.24 -3.47
CA THR A 27 -11.18 -2.23 -3.02
C THR A 27 -9.75 -1.89 -3.48
N MET A 28 -9.58 -1.33 -4.68
CA MET A 28 -8.26 -0.94 -5.20
C MET A 28 -7.64 0.22 -4.41
N SER A 29 -8.38 1.31 -4.18
CA SER A 29 -7.88 2.45 -3.40
C SER A 29 -7.62 2.08 -1.93
N GLN A 30 -8.44 1.19 -1.35
CA GLN A 30 -8.19 0.68 0.01
C GLN A 30 -6.93 -0.19 0.06
N ALA A 31 -6.76 -1.12 -0.90
CA ALA A 31 -5.57 -1.95 -0.98
C ALA A 31 -4.28 -1.13 -1.19
N LEU A 32 -4.37 0.00 -1.93
CA LEU A 32 -3.27 0.96 -2.06
C LEU A 32 -2.97 1.69 -0.75
N ALA A 33 -4.02 2.15 -0.05
CA ALA A 33 -3.88 2.79 1.26
C ALA A 33 -3.21 1.85 2.27
N ASP A 34 -3.65 0.59 2.31
CA ASP A 34 -3.09 -0.44 3.18
C ASP A 34 -1.63 -0.75 2.83
N GLY A 35 -1.29 -0.87 1.53
CA GLY A 35 0.08 -1.08 1.07
C GLY A 35 1.01 0.06 1.47
N ILE A 36 0.59 1.30 1.28
CA ILE A 36 1.36 2.50 1.66
C ILE A 36 1.54 2.57 3.18
N PHE A 37 0.49 2.28 3.95
CA PHE A 37 0.59 2.24 5.40
C PHE A 37 1.60 1.19 5.87
N GLN A 38 1.54 -0.02 5.28
CA GLN A 38 2.49 -1.09 5.58
C GLN A 38 3.92 -0.72 5.21
N ILE A 39 4.15 -0.06 4.07
CA ILE A 39 5.46 0.46 3.68
C ILE A 39 5.96 1.45 4.72
N ASN A 40 5.16 2.45 5.10
CA ASN A 40 5.56 3.46 6.06
C ASN A 40 5.89 2.89 7.45
N THR A 41 5.06 1.96 7.94
CA THR A 41 5.31 1.25 9.19
C THR A 41 6.59 0.42 9.11
N SER A 42 6.75 -0.38 8.05
CA SER A 42 7.94 -1.23 7.87
C SER A 42 9.21 -0.41 7.71
N VAL A 43 9.15 0.73 7.02
CA VAL A 43 10.28 1.68 6.88
C VAL A 43 10.66 2.26 8.24
N SER A 44 9.67 2.60 9.08
CA SER A 44 9.93 3.10 10.44
C SER A 44 10.60 2.02 11.30
N THR A 45 10.14 0.76 11.20
CA THR A 45 10.80 -0.38 11.84
C THR A 45 12.22 -0.56 11.33
N PHE A 46 12.43 -0.52 10.01
CA PHE A 46 13.74 -0.64 9.38
C PHE A 46 14.70 0.47 9.86
N GLN A 47 14.23 1.71 9.96
CA GLN A 47 15.01 2.82 10.52
C GLN A 47 15.39 2.56 11.99
N GLY A 48 14.47 2.03 12.80
CA GLY A 48 14.77 1.62 14.17
C GLY A 48 15.87 0.55 14.23
N LEU A 49 15.81 -0.46 13.35
CA LEU A 49 16.84 -1.50 13.23
C LEU A 49 18.19 -0.91 12.82
N VAL A 50 18.21 -0.03 11.81
CA VAL A 50 19.44 0.66 11.35
C VAL A 50 20.04 1.53 12.45
N ASN A 51 19.22 2.20 13.26
CA ASN A 51 19.72 3.02 14.37
C ASN A 51 20.36 2.18 15.49
N MET A 52 19.97 0.91 15.61
CA MET A 52 20.61 -0.02 16.54
C MET A 52 21.89 -0.64 15.96
N LEU A 53 22.09 -0.63 14.64
CA LEU A 53 23.34 -1.06 14.02
C LEU A 53 24.51 -0.15 14.42
N GLY A 54 25.61 -0.77 14.85
CA GLY A 54 26.80 -0.05 15.34
C GLY A 54 26.68 0.49 16.78
N THR A 55 25.62 0.12 17.51
CA THR A 55 25.58 0.21 18.98
C THR A 55 26.08 -1.11 19.58
N PRO A 56 26.43 -1.20 20.88
CA PRO A 56 26.79 -2.48 21.50
C PRO A 56 25.66 -3.54 21.51
N LYS A 57 24.46 -3.20 21.00
CA LYS A 57 23.34 -4.12 20.78
C LYS A 57 23.34 -4.74 19.36
N ASP A 58 24.35 -4.43 18.55
CA ASP A 58 24.56 -5.04 17.24
C ASP A 58 24.71 -6.57 17.39
N THR A 59 23.66 -7.30 17.00
CA THR A 59 23.60 -8.75 17.10
C THR A 59 23.30 -9.33 15.72
N PRO A 60 23.77 -10.55 15.40
CA PRO A 60 23.50 -11.19 14.11
C PRO A 60 21.99 -11.36 13.84
N ASP A 61 21.19 -11.59 14.89
CA ASP A 61 19.73 -11.67 14.79
C ASP A 61 19.11 -10.34 14.33
N LEU A 62 19.61 -9.20 14.83
CA LEU A 62 19.18 -7.87 14.43
C LEU A 62 19.50 -7.60 12.95
N ARG A 63 20.69 -8.00 12.50
CA ARG A 63 21.10 -7.90 11.09
C ARG A 63 20.20 -8.73 10.20
N GLU A 64 19.95 -10.00 10.55
CA GLU A 64 19.02 -10.86 9.81
C GLU A 64 17.63 -10.24 9.74
N ARG A 65 17.13 -9.69 10.85
CA ARG A 65 15.83 -9.02 10.91
C ARG A 65 15.78 -7.79 10.01
N LEU A 66 16.86 -7.01 9.96
CA LEU A 66 17.01 -5.86 9.08
C LEU A 66 16.97 -6.29 7.61
N HIS A 67 17.69 -7.35 7.22
CA HIS A 67 17.63 -7.90 5.87
C HIS A 67 16.21 -8.38 5.52
N LYS A 68 15.55 -9.12 6.43
CA LYS A 68 14.15 -9.58 6.25
C LYS A 68 13.18 -8.40 6.10
N THR A 69 13.29 -7.37 6.95
CA THR A 69 12.46 -6.16 6.85
C THR A 69 12.74 -5.39 5.56
N GLY A 70 14.00 -5.29 5.12
CA GLY A 70 14.35 -4.66 3.86
C GLY A 70 13.79 -5.40 2.64
N ALA A 71 13.83 -6.74 2.64
CA ALA A 71 13.22 -7.56 1.62
C ALA A 71 11.69 -7.42 1.61
N TYR A 72 11.06 -7.43 2.79
CA TYR A 72 9.61 -7.24 2.93
C TYR A 72 9.13 -5.89 2.39
N ILE A 73 9.84 -4.80 2.69
CA ILE A 73 9.53 -3.48 2.13
C ILE A 73 9.64 -3.52 0.60
N THR A 74 10.67 -4.17 0.06
CA THR A 74 10.86 -4.29 -1.38
C THR A 74 9.71 -5.03 -2.06
N ASP A 75 9.20 -6.09 -1.43
CA ASP A 75 8.04 -6.84 -1.89
C ASP A 75 6.76 -6.00 -1.85
N LEU A 76 6.48 -5.33 -0.73
CA LEU A 76 5.35 -4.40 -0.59
C LEU A 76 5.38 -3.29 -1.64
N VAL A 77 6.57 -2.78 -1.96
CA VAL A 77 6.75 -1.74 -2.98
C VAL A 77 6.41 -2.28 -4.37
N LYS A 78 6.82 -3.50 -4.71
CA LYS A 78 6.45 -4.15 -5.98
C LYS A 78 4.93 -4.31 -6.06
N ASP A 79 4.33 -4.91 -5.06
CA ASP A 79 2.88 -5.13 -4.95
C ASP A 79 2.08 -3.83 -5.09
N THR A 80 2.49 -2.79 -4.33
CA THR A 80 1.83 -1.48 -4.34
C THR A 80 2.02 -0.79 -5.69
N SER A 81 3.18 -0.95 -6.31
CA SER A 81 3.44 -0.39 -7.64
C SER A 81 2.61 -1.03 -8.74
N GLU A 82 2.40 -2.35 -8.70
CA GLU A 82 1.55 -3.06 -9.64
C GLU A 82 0.08 -2.64 -9.47
N LYS A 83 -0.39 -2.54 -8.22
CA LYS A 83 -1.72 -2.02 -7.90
C LYS A 83 -1.91 -0.58 -8.40
N LEU A 84 -0.90 0.27 -8.26
CA LEU A 84 -0.94 1.66 -8.71
C LEU A 84 -0.94 1.77 -10.24
N LYS A 85 -0.22 0.88 -10.92
CA LYS A 85 -0.26 0.74 -12.38
C LYS A 85 -1.63 0.27 -12.87
N GLN A 86 -2.22 -0.74 -12.22
CA GLN A 86 -3.57 -1.23 -12.54
C GLN A 86 -4.63 -0.15 -12.32
N ALA A 87 -4.52 0.62 -11.23
CA ALA A 87 -5.39 1.77 -10.97
C ALA A 87 -5.29 2.81 -12.11
N SER A 88 -4.07 3.11 -12.57
CA SER A 88 -3.83 4.02 -13.71
C SER A 88 -4.40 3.51 -15.03
N GLU A 89 -4.25 2.22 -15.36
CA GLU A 89 -4.81 1.63 -16.59
C GLU A 89 -6.35 1.58 -16.56
N ALA A 90 -6.93 1.27 -15.41
CA ALA A 90 -8.38 1.31 -15.20
C ALA A 90 -8.93 2.74 -15.32
N ASP A 91 -8.16 3.73 -14.87
CA ASP A 91 -8.50 5.16 -14.98
C ASP A 91 -8.47 5.68 -16.43
N HIS A 92 -7.72 5.05 -17.33
CA HIS A 92 -7.69 5.40 -18.75
C HIS A 92 -8.88 4.82 -19.53
N ARG A 93 -9.41 3.68 -19.08
CA ARG A 93 -10.52 2.95 -19.75
C ARG A 93 -11.91 3.43 -19.33
N THR A 94 -12.01 4.14 -18.21
CA THR A 94 -13.29 4.55 -17.62
C THR A 94 -13.23 6.04 -17.33
N GLN A 95 -14.30 6.79 -17.57
CA GLN A 95 -14.35 8.20 -17.20
C GLN A 95 -14.40 8.31 -15.66
N VAL A 96 -13.24 8.30 -15.00
CA VAL A 96 -13.15 8.23 -13.54
C VAL A 96 -13.43 9.59 -12.92
N HIS A 97 -14.33 9.62 -11.91
CA HIS A 97 -14.65 10.81 -11.12
C HIS A 97 -13.39 11.44 -10.53
N ALA A 98 -13.29 12.78 -10.60
CA ALA A 98 -12.15 13.57 -10.13
C ALA A 98 -11.71 13.24 -8.69
N SER A 99 -12.66 12.87 -7.81
CA SER A 99 -12.40 12.49 -6.42
C SER A 99 -11.48 11.27 -6.26
N LYS A 100 -11.60 10.26 -7.14
CA LYS A 100 -10.75 9.06 -7.11
C LYS A 100 -9.32 9.38 -7.56
N LYS A 101 -9.19 10.25 -8.57
CA LYS A 101 -7.89 10.70 -9.11
C LYS A 101 -7.09 11.51 -8.08
N ILE A 102 -7.77 12.34 -7.28
CA ILE A 102 -7.14 13.09 -6.17
C ILE A 102 -6.62 12.15 -5.09
N ALA A 103 -7.39 11.12 -4.72
CA ALA A 103 -6.96 10.12 -3.75
C ALA A 103 -5.75 9.33 -4.26
N ASP A 104 -5.77 8.86 -5.51
CA ASP A 104 -4.68 8.12 -6.11
C ASP A 104 -3.40 8.99 -6.25
N ALA A 105 -3.54 10.28 -6.56
CA ALA A 105 -2.42 11.22 -6.54
C ALA A 105 -1.83 11.44 -5.14
N LYS A 106 -2.67 11.48 -4.10
CA LYS A 106 -2.20 11.53 -2.71
C LYS A 106 -1.43 10.26 -2.35
N TYR A 107 -1.98 9.09 -2.68
CA TYR A 107 -1.35 7.80 -2.44
C TYR A 107 0.01 7.69 -3.15
N ALA A 108 0.12 8.14 -4.40
CA ALA A 108 1.39 8.18 -5.11
C ALA A 108 2.43 9.10 -4.42
N LYS A 109 2.02 10.25 -3.89
CA LYS A 109 2.91 11.14 -3.12
C LYS A 109 3.40 10.48 -1.83
N ASP A 110 2.50 9.90 -1.06
CA ASP A 110 2.82 9.24 0.21
C ASP A 110 3.75 8.03 -0.01
N PHE A 111 3.48 7.24 -1.05
CA PHE A 111 4.34 6.14 -1.49
C PHE A 111 5.76 6.62 -1.84
N CYS A 112 5.86 7.69 -2.63
CA CYS A 112 7.13 8.30 -2.99
C CYS A 112 7.91 8.82 -1.78
N ALA A 113 7.22 9.39 -0.79
CA ALA A 113 7.82 9.83 0.46
C ALA A 113 8.38 8.63 1.27
N GLY A 114 7.61 7.56 1.40
CA GLY A 114 8.05 6.33 2.07
C GLY A 114 9.29 5.71 1.43
N LEU A 115 9.33 5.67 0.08
CA LEU A 115 10.49 5.17 -0.67
C LEU A 115 11.76 6.00 -0.46
N LYS A 116 11.66 7.33 -0.46
CA LYS A 116 12.81 8.21 -0.16
C LYS A 116 13.37 7.95 1.23
N GLN A 117 12.50 7.77 2.22
CA GLN A 117 12.91 7.44 3.58
C GLN A 117 13.58 6.08 3.65
N PHE A 118 13.05 5.09 2.93
CA PHE A 118 13.67 3.76 2.84
C PHE A 118 15.05 3.81 2.19
N GLN A 119 15.21 4.53 1.08
CA GLN A 119 16.50 4.70 0.40
C GLN A 119 17.54 5.35 1.32
N LYS A 120 17.15 6.38 2.07
CA LYS A 120 18.04 7.02 3.07
C LYS A 120 18.42 6.04 4.18
N ALA A 121 17.47 5.28 4.69
CA ALA A 121 17.72 4.28 5.72
C ALA A 121 18.64 3.16 5.22
N GLN A 122 18.48 2.72 3.96
CA GLN A 122 19.39 1.75 3.36
C GLN A 122 20.81 2.28 3.21
N ARG A 123 20.98 3.54 2.78
CA ARG A 123 22.31 4.14 2.70
C ARG A 123 22.99 4.16 4.06
N LEU A 124 22.25 4.52 5.12
CA LEU A 124 22.75 4.44 6.50
C LEU A 124 23.09 2.99 6.90
N ALA A 125 22.29 2.01 6.48
CA ALA A 125 22.57 0.59 6.72
C ALA A 125 23.90 0.18 6.05
N VAL A 126 24.13 0.56 4.78
CA VAL A 126 25.39 0.30 4.06
C VAL A 126 26.59 0.98 4.75
N GLU A 127 26.42 2.22 5.23
CA GLU A 127 27.49 2.95 5.94
C GLU A 127 27.83 2.31 7.29
N ARG A 128 26.85 1.71 7.98
CA ARG A 128 27.04 1.04 9.28
C ARG A 128 27.49 -0.41 9.13
N GLU A 129 27.08 -1.06 8.05
CA GLU A 129 27.37 -2.43 7.73
C GLU A 129 27.70 -2.53 6.23
N PRO A 130 28.98 -2.52 5.83
CA PRO A 130 29.37 -2.62 4.42
C PRO A 130 29.03 -3.99 3.79
N ALA A 131 28.70 -5.00 4.60
CA ALA A 131 28.17 -6.28 4.14
C ALA A 131 26.68 -6.23 3.75
N TYR A 132 25.98 -5.14 4.08
CA TYR A 132 24.59 -4.96 3.72
C TYR A 132 24.47 -4.67 2.21
N ALA A 133 24.03 -5.67 1.45
CA ALA A 133 23.68 -5.48 0.04
C ALA A 133 22.28 -4.85 -0.06
N PRO A 134 22.13 -3.62 -0.58
CA PRO A 134 20.84 -2.98 -0.67
C PRO A 134 19.95 -3.73 -1.68
N PRO A 135 18.73 -4.15 -1.29
CA PRO A 135 17.83 -4.89 -2.17
C PRO A 135 17.13 -4.02 -3.23
N ILE A 136 17.40 -2.71 -3.31
CA ILE A 136 16.75 -1.82 -4.30
C ILE A 136 17.35 -2.11 -5.69
N SER A 137 16.77 -3.12 -6.32
CA SER A 137 16.97 -3.43 -7.73
C SER A 137 16.44 -2.28 -8.59
N SER A 138 17.16 -1.98 -9.68
CA SER A 138 16.92 -0.94 -10.69
C SER A 138 15.49 -0.87 -11.22
N SER A 139 14.69 -1.92 -11.07
CA SER A 139 13.26 -1.97 -11.37
C SER A 139 12.42 -0.93 -10.61
N LEU A 140 12.77 -0.62 -9.35
CA LEU A 140 12.04 0.36 -8.54
C LEU A 140 12.33 1.80 -8.96
N LEU A 141 13.54 2.06 -9.48
CA LEU A 141 13.91 3.34 -10.07
C LEU A 141 13.08 3.63 -11.34
N PHE A 142 12.80 2.58 -12.12
CA PHE A 142 11.94 2.66 -13.30
C PHE A 142 10.47 2.93 -12.94
N CYS A 143 10.01 2.35 -11.84
CA CYS A 143 8.68 2.61 -11.31
C CYS A 143 8.53 4.05 -10.81
N TRP A 144 9.54 4.56 -10.09
CA TRP A 144 9.61 5.96 -9.68
C TRP A 144 9.45 6.90 -10.89
N HIS A 145 10.17 6.63 -11.97
CA HIS A 145 10.13 7.44 -13.18
C HIS A 145 8.76 7.40 -13.89
N SER A 146 8.11 6.24 -13.89
CA SER A 146 6.76 6.07 -14.46
C SER A 146 5.70 6.80 -13.64
N LEU A 147 5.80 6.75 -12.30
CA LEU A 147 4.91 7.50 -11.41
C LEU A 147 5.13 9.00 -11.51
N GLN A 148 6.36 9.46 -11.69
CA GLN A 148 6.68 10.86 -11.90
C GLN A 148 6.05 11.39 -13.20
N LYS A 149 6.10 10.62 -14.29
CA LYS A 149 5.42 10.94 -15.55
C LYS A 149 3.90 10.95 -15.42
N TRP A 150 3.33 10.04 -14.63
CA TRP A 150 1.90 10.02 -14.33
C TRP A 150 1.49 11.28 -13.54
N PHE A 151 2.30 11.71 -12.58
CA PHE A 151 2.08 12.93 -11.81
C PHE A 151 2.14 14.21 -12.67
N LEU A 152 3.04 14.28 -13.66
CA LEU A 152 3.16 15.41 -14.59
C LEU A 152 2.01 15.54 -15.61
N LYS A 153 1.19 14.49 -15.76
CA LYS A 153 0.04 14.48 -16.68
C LYS A 153 -1.25 14.98 -16.02
N TYR A 154 -1.17 15.39 -14.75
CA TYR A 154 -2.24 15.96 -13.92
C TYR A 154 -1.76 17.25 -13.26
#